data_AF-A0A0H5CGH2-F1
#
_entry.id   AF-A0A0H5CGH2-F1
#
_cell.length_a   1.000
_cell.length_b   1.000
_cell.length_c   1.000
_cell.angle_alpha   90.00
_cell.angle_beta   90.00
_cell.angle_gamma   90.00
#
_symmetry.space_group_name_H-M   'P 1'
#
loop_
_entity.id
_entity.type
_entity.pdbx_description
1 polymer ?
#
loop_
_entity_poly.entity_id
_entity_poly.type
_entity_poly.pdbx_seq_one_letter_code
_entity_poly.pdbx_strand_id
1 'polypeptide(L)'
;MNELIETAWRLDRLRWVPTDVLGDIVVNQGACMDAYAAGEQPDWLGLAQTDRELAARLCAGCQVKDQCLEFELRTAGEDTVGVWGALDQADRRALLPYWRQRGERAGEVGQ
;
A
#
# COMPACT_ATOMS: atom_id res chain seq x y z
N MET A 1 13.79 -0.34 16.85
CA MET A 1 12.33 -0.56 16.77
C MET A 1 12.05 -1.09 15.37
N ASN A 2 11.13 -2.05 15.19
CA ASN A 2 10.94 -2.73 13.89
C ASN A 2 10.21 -1.80 12.91
N GLU A 3 10.75 -1.58 11.71
CA GLU A 3 10.21 -0.67 10.66
C GLU A 3 8.76 -1.00 10.28
N LEU A 4 8.40 -2.29 10.31
CA LEU A 4 7.03 -2.73 10.05
C LEU A 4 6.07 -2.36 11.19
N ILE A 5 6.53 -2.36 12.45
CA ILE A 5 5.73 -1.92 13.59
C ILE A 5 5.47 -0.42 13.50
N GLU A 6 6.51 0.36 13.18
CA GLU A 6 6.37 1.80 12.98
C GLU A 6 5.41 2.13 11.83
N THR A 7 5.46 1.35 10.75
CA THR A 7 4.51 1.46 9.65
C THR A 7 3.08 1.15 10.11
N ALA A 8 2.85 0.06 10.84
CA ALA A 8 1.53 -0.27 11.38
C ALA A 8 0.98 0.85 12.28
N TRP A 9 1.82 1.49 13.09
CA TRP A 9 1.44 2.63 13.92
C TRP A 9 1.09 3.87 13.10
N ARG A 10 1.88 4.17 12.08
CA ARG A 10 1.61 5.31 11.18
C ARG A 10 0.24 5.18 10.51
N LEU A 11 -0.17 3.96 10.16
CA LEU A 11 -1.47 3.70 9.53
C LEU A 11 -2.67 3.92 10.46
N ASP A 12 -2.49 3.99 11.79
CA ASP A 12 -3.60 4.28 12.71
C ASP A 12 -4.28 5.62 12.44
N ARG A 13 -3.57 6.58 11.84
CA ARG A 13 -4.14 7.87 11.44
C ARG A 13 -5.28 7.73 10.41
N LEU A 14 -5.34 6.60 9.71
CA LEU A 14 -6.32 6.29 8.66
C LEU A 14 -7.43 5.35 9.15
N ARG A 15 -7.37 4.90 10.41
CA ARG A 15 -8.27 3.88 10.98
C ARG A 15 -9.74 4.10 10.67
N TRP A 16 -10.20 5.34 10.76
CA TRP A 16 -11.60 5.71 10.62
C TRP A 16 -11.94 6.35 9.27
N VAL A 17 -10.98 6.39 8.34
CA VAL A 17 -11.24 6.81 6.96
C VAL A 17 -12.01 5.66 6.27
N PRO A 18 -13.17 5.91 5.66
CA PRO A 18 -13.90 4.88 4.92
C PRO A 18 -13.07 4.24 3.80
N THR A 19 -13.28 2.93 3.56
CA THR A 19 -12.47 2.16 2.59
C THR A 19 -12.67 2.63 1.15
N ASP A 20 -13.87 3.08 0.79
CA ASP A 20 -14.18 3.69 -0.51
C ASP A 20 -13.41 5.00 -0.72
N VAL A 21 -13.35 5.87 0.31
CA VAL A 21 -12.56 7.11 0.27
C VAL A 21 -11.06 6.81 0.08
N LEU A 22 -10.54 5.78 0.74
CA LEU A 22 -9.15 5.35 0.52
C LEU A 22 -8.94 4.88 -0.93
N GLY A 23 -9.87 4.10 -1.47
CA GLY A 23 -9.85 3.65 -2.86
C GLY A 23 -9.85 4.83 -3.84
N ASP A 24 -10.71 5.82 -3.64
CA ASP A 24 -10.77 7.03 -4.46
C ASP A 24 -9.46 7.81 -4.42
N ILE A 25 -8.84 7.97 -3.24
CA ILE A 25 -7.53 8.62 -3.12
C ILE A 25 -6.48 7.85 -3.91
N VAL A 26 -6.44 6.52 -3.79
CA VAL A 26 -5.44 5.69 -4.47
C VAL A 26 -5.57 5.77 -5.98
N VAL A 27 -6.80 5.65 -6.50
CA VAL A 27 -7.06 5.68 -7.94
C VAL A 27 -6.76 7.06 -8.54
N ASN A 28 -7.12 8.14 -7.85
CA ASN A 28 -7.02 9.49 -8.41
C ASN A 28 -5.71 10.23 -8.08
N GLN A 29 -4.93 9.77 -7.09
CA GLN A 29 -3.73 10.47 -6.61
C GLN A 29 -2.50 9.56 -6.52
N GLY A 30 -2.62 8.29 -6.88
CA GLY A 30 -1.51 7.36 -6.94
C GLY A 30 -0.59 7.69 -8.12
N ALA A 31 0.66 8.04 -7.85
CA ALA A 31 1.63 8.36 -8.91
C ALA A 31 1.81 7.22 -9.93
N CYS A 32 1.66 5.97 -9.50
CA CYS A 32 1.70 4.80 -10.40
C CYS A 32 0.43 4.64 -11.25
N MET A 33 -0.72 5.15 -10.79
CA MET A 33 -1.97 5.14 -11.55
C MET A 33 -1.89 6.13 -12.71
N ASP A 34 -1.30 7.32 -12.49
CA ASP A 34 -1.05 8.29 -13.55
C ASP A 34 -0.14 7.73 -14.64
N ALA A 35 0.97 7.08 -14.25
CA ALA A 35 1.88 6.42 -15.19
C ALA A 35 1.19 5.31 -15.99
N TYR A 36 0.35 4.49 -15.33
CA TYR A 36 -0.44 3.46 -16.00
C TYR A 36 -1.46 4.05 -16.98
N ALA A 37 -2.17 5.11 -16.59
CA ALA A 37 -3.16 5.79 -17.42
C ALA A 37 -2.53 6.48 -18.65
N ALA A 38 -1.31 7.01 -18.50
CA ALA A 38 -0.53 7.58 -19.60
C ALA A 38 -0.01 6.52 -20.59
N GLY A 39 -0.07 5.23 -20.23
CA GLY A 39 0.53 4.15 -21.02
C GLY A 39 2.06 4.19 -21.03
N GLU A 40 2.65 5.00 -20.15
CA GLU A 40 4.09 5.16 -20.02
C GLU A 40 4.61 4.10 -19.05
N GLN A 41 5.23 3.05 -19.60
CA GLN A 41 6.05 2.16 -18.78
C GLN A 41 7.40 2.85 -18.55
N PRO A 42 7.80 3.10 -17.29
CA PRO A 42 9.12 3.65 -17.04
C PRO A 42 10.21 2.71 -17.57
N ASP A 43 11.30 3.25 -18.10
CA ASP A 43 12.40 2.46 -18.68
C ASP A 43 13.06 1.46 -17.72
N TRP A 44 12.83 1.62 -16.41
CA TRP A 44 13.31 0.71 -15.37
C TRP A 44 12.34 -0.42 -15.02
N LEU A 45 11.10 -0.37 -15.51
CA LEU A 45 10.08 -1.40 -15.29
C LEU A 45 10.46 -2.65 -16.12
N GLY A 46 10.72 -3.77 -15.45
CA GLY A 46 11.17 -5.01 -16.11
C GLY A 46 12.70 -5.19 -16.17
N LEU A 47 13.48 -4.26 -15.63
CA LEU A 47 14.89 -4.54 -15.30
C LEU A 47 14.95 -5.58 -14.16
N ALA A 48 16.00 -6.40 -14.15
CA ALA A 48 16.25 -7.41 -13.11
C ALA A 48 16.54 -6.73 -11.75
N GLN A 49 15.47 -6.35 -11.07
CA GLN A 49 15.45 -5.72 -9.76
C GLN A 49 14.65 -6.60 -8.82
N THR A 50 14.92 -6.51 -7.53
CA THR A 50 14.07 -7.12 -6.52
C THR A 50 12.73 -6.39 -6.44
N ASP A 51 11.67 -7.07 -6.02
CA ASP A 51 10.35 -6.44 -5.84
C ASP A 51 10.39 -5.29 -4.84
N ARG A 52 11.28 -5.36 -3.84
CA ARG A 52 11.53 -4.26 -2.90
C ARG A 52 12.15 -3.03 -3.56
N GLU A 53 13.14 -3.20 -4.44
CA GLU A 53 13.72 -2.09 -5.19
C GLU A 53 12.71 -1.48 -6.17
N LEU A 54 11.89 -2.34 -6.79
CA LEU A 54 10.77 -1.91 -7.62
C LEU A 54 9.80 -1.05 -6.80
N ALA A 55 9.43 -1.51 -5.60
CA ALA A 55 8.53 -0.79 -4.71
C ALA A 55 9.07 0.59 -4.31
N ALA A 56 10.36 0.65 -3.95
CA ALA A 56 11.02 1.90 -3.57
C ALA A 56 11.03 2.92 -4.71
N ARG A 57 11.27 2.48 -5.95
CA ARG A 57 11.28 3.35 -7.14
C ARG A 57 9.89 3.79 -7.54
N LEU A 58 8.93 2.86 -7.65
CA LEU A 58 7.57 3.15 -8.09
C LEU A 58 6.85 4.11 -7.15
N CYS A 59 7.10 3.98 -5.85
CA CYS A 59 6.46 4.81 -4.83
C CYS A 59 7.33 6.00 -4.38
N ALA A 60 8.47 6.25 -5.04
CA ALA A 60 9.28 7.42 -4.79
C ALA A 60 8.45 8.70 -5.05
N GLY A 61 8.40 9.61 -4.08
CA GLY A 61 7.64 10.86 -4.20
C GLY A 61 6.11 10.75 -4.13
N CYS A 62 5.52 9.55 -4.16
CA CYS A 62 4.06 9.38 -4.07
C CYS A 62 3.52 9.86 -2.71
N GLN A 63 2.52 10.76 -2.73
CA GLN A 63 2.01 11.43 -1.52
C GLN A 63 1.00 10.55 -0.74
N VAL A 64 0.46 9.51 -1.38
CA VAL A 64 -0.64 8.69 -0.85
C VAL A 64 -0.23 7.27 -0.47
N LYS A 65 1.07 7.07 -0.16
CA LYS A 65 1.63 5.75 0.19
C LYS A 65 0.89 5.06 1.34
N ASP A 66 0.60 5.77 2.41
CA ASP A 66 -0.08 5.20 3.57
C ASP A 66 -1.54 4.85 3.24
N GLN A 67 -2.24 5.67 2.45
CA GLN A 67 -3.61 5.41 2.01
C GLN A 67 -3.67 4.20 1.09
N CYS A 68 -2.70 4.07 0.19
CA CYS A 68 -2.51 2.90 -0.67
C CYS A 68 -2.28 1.62 0.13
N LEU A 69 -1.38 1.68 1.12
CA LEU A 69 -1.10 0.52 1.97
C LEU A 69 -2.31 0.15 2.83
N GLU A 70 -2.99 1.13 3.42
CA GLU A 70 -4.18 0.91 4.23
C GLU A 70 -5.34 0.31 3.42
N PHE A 71 -5.59 0.84 2.22
CA PHE A 71 -6.62 0.35 1.32
C PHE A 71 -6.38 -1.12 0.95
N GLU A 72 -5.14 -1.44 0.59
CA GLU A 72 -4.75 -2.81 0.23
C GLU A 72 -4.92 -3.78 1.39
N LEU A 73 -4.46 -3.42 2.59
CA LEU A 73 -4.56 -4.28 3.77
C LEU A 73 -6.00 -4.59 4.16
N ARG A 74 -6.96 -3.69 3.87
CA ARG A 74 -8.39 -3.90 4.12
C ARG A 74 -9.09 -4.74 3.06
N THR A 75 -8.66 -4.64 1.81
CA THR A 75 -9.43 -5.19 0.68
C THR A 75 -8.91 -6.54 0.20
N ALA A 76 -7.58 -6.76 0.24
CA ALA A 76 -7.00 -7.99 -0.28
C ALA A 76 -5.84 -8.56 0.56
N GLY A 77 -5.16 -7.75 1.37
CA GLY A 77 -4.16 -8.22 2.34
C GLY A 77 -3.07 -9.12 1.74
N GLU A 78 -3.17 -10.44 1.94
CA GLU A 78 -2.16 -11.42 1.49
C GLU A 78 -2.33 -11.86 0.03
N ASP A 79 -3.49 -11.57 -0.58
CA ASP A 79 -3.96 -12.18 -1.83
C ASP A 79 -3.57 -11.41 -3.09
N THR A 80 -3.28 -10.11 -3.03
CA THR A 80 -2.76 -9.38 -4.20
C THR A 80 -1.26 -9.57 -4.38
N VAL A 81 -0.83 -9.47 -5.63
CA VAL A 81 0.58 -9.39 -6.04
C VAL A 81 0.98 -7.94 -6.34
N GLY A 82 2.28 -7.69 -6.39
CA GLY A 82 2.84 -6.40 -6.80
C GLY A 82 3.11 -5.43 -5.64
N VAL A 83 3.28 -4.16 -6.00
CA VAL A 83 3.72 -3.07 -5.12
C VAL A 83 2.53 -2.27 -4.59
N TRP A 84 2.47 -2.09 -3.28
CA TRP A 84 1.43 -1.28 -2.62
C TRP A 84 2.03 -0.46 -1.50
N GLY A 85 1.82 0.86 -1.53
CA GLY A 85 2.29 1.77 -0.49
C GLY A 85 3.78 1.66 -0.17
N ALA A 86 4.61 1.47 -1.20
CA ALA A 86 6.06 1.26 -1.12
C ALA A 86 6.53 -0.07 -0.50
N LEU A 87 5.62 -1.04 -0.31
CA LEU A 87 5.99 -2.39 0.09
C LEU A 87 5.78 -3.38 -1.05
N ASP A 88 6.65 -4.38 -1.10
CA ASP A 88 6.44 -5.58 -1.90
C ASP A 88 5.48 -6.56 -1.17
N GLN A 89 5.16 -7.66 -1.84
CA GLN A 89 4.25 -8.66 -1.28
C GLN A 89 4.78 -9.31 0.00
N ALA A 90 6.10 -9.54 0.10
CA ALA A 90 6.71 -10.21 1.24
C ALA A 90 6.66 -9.31 2.49
N ASP A 91 7.02 -8.04 2.34
CA ASP A 91 6.99 -7.05 3.42
C ASP A 91 5.56 -6.75 3.86
N ARG A 92 4.61 -6.70 2.92
CA ARG A 92 3.20 -6.50 3.24
C ARG A 92 2.61 -7.67 4.03
N ARG A 93 2.97 -8.91 3.69
CA ARG A 93 2.60 -10.10 4.48
C ARG A 93 3.23 -10.06 5.88
N ALA A 94 4.49 -9.64 5.98
CA ALA A 94 5.15 -9.47 7.28
C ALA A 94 4.52 -8.33 8.13
N LEU A 95 3.97 -7.30 7.50
CA LEU A 95 3.26 -6.20 8.16
C LEU A 95 1.89 -6.60 8.73
N LEU A 96 1.16 -7.46 8.01
CA LEU A 96 -0.25 -7.76 8.28
C LEU A 96 -0.54 -8.18 9.74
N PRO A 97 0.26 -9.04 10.41
CA PRO A 97 0.02 -9.38 11.82
C PRO A 97 0.08 -8.17 12.76
N TYR A 98 1.03 -7.25 12.53
CA TYR A 98 1.16 -6.03 13.34
C TYR A 98 0.01 -5.07 13.10
N TRP A 99 -0.44 -4.96 11.85
CA TRP A 99 -1.60 -4.16 11.49
C TRP A 99 -2.90 -4.70 12.11
N ARG A 100 -3.15 -6.01 12.04
CA ARG A 100 -4.32 -6.67 12.66
C ARG A 100 -4.36 -6.48 14.17
N GLN A 101 -3.20 -6.51 14.85
CA GLN A 101 -3.11 -6.23 16.29
C GLN A 101 -3.53 -4.81 16.67
N ARG A 102 -3.61 -3.89 15.71
CA ARG A 102 -4.12 -2.53 15.97
C ARG A 102 -5.64 -2.50 16.14
N GLY A 103 -6.37 -3.55 15.81
CA GLY A 103 -7.84 -3.63 15.97
C GLY A 103 -8.63 -2.95 14.84
N GLU A 104 -9.93 -2.79 15.08
CA GLU A 104 -10.96 -2.46 14.08
C GLU A 104 -10.67 -1.22 13.20
N ARG A 105 -11.11 -1.30 11.95
CA ARG A 105 -11.06 -0.24 10.93
C ARG A 105 -12.45 0.06 10.35
N ALA A 106 -12.62 1.27 9.82
CA ALA A 106 -13.84 1.64 9.11
C ALA A 106 -14.08 0.72 7.88
N GLY A 107 -15.28 0.19 7.74
CA GLY A 107 -15.65 -0.71 6.64
C GLY A 107 -15.33 -2.19 6.87
N GLU A 108 -14.64 -2.55 7.96
CA GLU A 108 -14.60 -3.93 8.45
C GLU A 108 -15.91 -4.24 9.17
N VAL A 109 -16.96 -4.61 8.42
CA VAL A 109 -18.12 -5.27 9.04
C VAL A 109 -17.65 -6.68 9.41
N GLY A 110 -17.76 -7.03 10.70
CA GLY A 110 -17.04 -8.14 11.34
C GLY A 110 -16.94 -9.43 10.52
N GLN A 111 -15.72 -9.99 10.50
CA GLN A 111 -15.47 -11.38 10.11
C GLN A 111 -16.18 -12.35 11.05
#